data_AF-R5EH07-F1
#
_entry.id   AF-R5EH07-F1
#
_cell.length_a   1.000
_cell.length_b   1.000
_cell.length_c   1.000
_cell.angle_alpha   90.00
_cell.angle_beta   90.00
_cell.angle_gamma   90.00
#
_symmetry.space_group_name_H-M   'P 1'
#
loop_
_entity.id
_entity.type
_entity.pdbx_description
1 polymer ?
#
loop_
_entity_poly.entity_id
_entity_poly.type
_entity_poly.pdbx_seq_one_letter_code
_entity_poly.pdbx_strand_id
1 'polypeptide(L)'
;MKLLRAFLYVASFAVLCIPLMIIICQGEESKQSLKSAMTSEAVDDSVCRDGELDRCLKARDDSLRNKEYEQAFSYMRRLCENFKNADACLQTYSTYNAIQSNTEKNRSLVRVTLYEVLYYLDIGCKLNNYDACMRAGKIYEHGVKPGTSQALYGYNIAYDAQEAKRYYKRVCHSISHKAEEACKKIEELSQTRHSLTE
;
A
#
# COMPACT_ATOMS: atom_id res chain seq x y z
N MET A 1 24.28 29.96 43.14
CA MET A 1 23.35 30.17 42.00
C MET A 1 23.74 29.42 40.70
N LYS A 2 25.02 29.22 40.37
CA LYS A 2 25.43 28.50 39.13
C LYS A 2 25.15 26.98 39.16
N LEU A 3 25.34 26.33 40.30
CA LEU A 3 25.07 24.90 40.49
C LEU A 3 23.57 24.54 40.39
N LEU A 4 22.67 25.39 40.90
CA LEU A 4 21.23 25.15 40.83
C LEU A 4 20.69 25.21 39.39
N ARG A 5 21.27 26.08 38.56
CA ARG A 5 20.93 26.16 37.12
C ARG A 5 21.42 24.93 36.36
N ALA A 6 22.60 24.40 36.68
CA ALA A 6 23.11 23.18 36.06
C ALA A 6 22.21 21.96 36.36
N PHE A 7 21.71 21.82 37.59
CA PHE A 7 20.78 20.74 37.94
C PHE A 7 19.42 20.86 37.23
N LEU A 8 18.89 22.09 37.08
CA LEU A 8 17.64 22.31 36.34
C LEU A 8 17.78 22.01 34.84
N TYR A 9 18.92 22.32 34.21
CA TYR A 9 19.17 21.98 32.81
C TYR A 9 19.27 20.46 32.59
N VAL A 10 19.98 19.73 33.45
CA VAL A 10 20.12 18.26 33.34
C VAL A 10 18.77 17.55 33.56
N ALA A 11 17.96 18.03 34.51
CA ALA A 11 16.62 17.49 34.73
C ALA A 11 15.69 17.74 33.52
N SER A 12 15.77 18.92 32.88
CA SER A 12 14.96 19.22 31.69
C SER A 12 15.34 18.39 30.46
N PHE A 13 16.63 18.06 30.29
CA PHE A 13 17.12 17.27 29.15
C PHE A 13 16.72 15.80 29.27
N ALA A 14 16.73 15.24 30.49
CA ALA A 14 16.27 13.87 30.73
C ALA A 14 14.75 13.73 30.52
N VAL A 15 13.95 14.71 30.94
CA VAL A 15 12.48 14.66 30.81
C VAL A 15 12.00 14.87 29.37
N LEU A 16 12.75 15.59 28.53
CA LEU A 16 12.39 15.83 27.13
C LEU A 16 12.94 14.79 26.15
N CYS A 17 14.12 14.19 26.41
CA CYS A 17 14.70 13.20 25.49
C CYS A 17 14.12 11.79 25.65
N ILE A 18 13.67 11.41 26.85
CA ILE A 18 13.12 10.06 27.08
C ILE A 18 11.78 9.83 26.34
N PRO A 19 10.82 10.78 26.30
CA PRO A 19 9.59 10.62 25.51
C PRO A 19 9.85 10.56 24.00
N LEU A 20 10.83 11.32 23.49
CA LEU A 20 11.18 11.33 22.06
C LEU A 20 11.81 10.01 21.60
N MET A 21 12.62 9.37 22.44
CA MET A 21 13.18 8.03 22.14
C MET A 21 12.10 6.94 22.15
N ILE A 22 11.08 7.03 23.03
CA ILE A 22 9.96 6.09 23.05
C ILE A 22 9.11 6.20 21.77
N ILE A 23 8.87 7.41 21.26
CA ILE A 23 8.11 7.62 20.01
C ILE A 23 8.87 7.06 18.80
N ILE A 24 10.20 7.18 18.76
CA ILE A 24 11.02 6.64 17.66
C ILE A 24 11.11 5.11 17.73
N CYS A 25 11.21 4.52 18.93
CA CYS A 25 11.23 3.06 19.10
C CYS A 25 9.86 2.39 18.88
N GLN A 26 8.73 3.05 19.19
CA GLN A 26 7.40 2.52 18.86
C GLN A 26 7.08 2.52 17.35
N GLY A 27 7.81 3.31 16.55
CA GLY A 27 7.72 3.26 15.09
C GLY A 27 8.23 1.95 14.47
N GLU A 28 9.13 1.23 15.16
CA GLU A 28 9.59 -0.10 14.73
C GLU A 28 8.64 -1.22 15.17
N GLU A 29 8.06 -1.12 16.37
CA GLU A 29 7.06 -2.09 16.85
C GLU A 29 5.79 -2.09 15.99
N SER A 30 5.40 -0.94 15.41
CA SER A 30 4.32 -0.85 14.42
C SER A 30 4.60 -1.70 13.16
N LYS A 31 5.85 -1.72 12.67
CA LYS A 31 6.24 -2.56 11.52
C LYS A 31 6.32 -4.03 11.90
N GLN A 32 6.69 -4.33 13.14
CA GLN A 32 6.83 -5.68 13.65
C GLN A 32 5.50 -6.30 14.05
N SER A 33 4.53 -5.53 14.55
CA SER A 33 3.17 -6.01 14.82
C SER A 33 2.38 -6.26 13.54
N LEU A 34 2.62 -5.48 12.47
CA LEU A 34 2.10 -5.77 11.14
C LEU A 34 2.68 -7.10 10.60
N LYS A 35 3.99 -7.33 10.76
CA LYS A 35 4.63 -8.63 10.42
C LYS A 35 4.13 -9.79 11.29
N SER A 36 3.86 -9.56 12.57
CA SER A 36 3.49 -10.62 13.52
C SER A 36 1.99 -10.96 13.51
N ALA A 37 1.13 -10.09 12.97
CA ALA A 37 -0.28 -10.40 12.71
C ALA A 37 -0.49 -11.25 11.44
N MET A 38 0.58 -11.48 10.67
CA MET A 38 0.65 -12.31 9.44
C MET A 38 1.28 -13.68 9.71
N THR A 39 0.99 -14.33 10.86
CA THR A 39 1.48 -15.69 11.12
C THR A 39 0.94 -16.65 10.07
N SER A 40 1.87 -17.05 9.21
CA SER A 40 1.72 -17.86 8.01
C SER A 40 1.47 -19.33 8.36
N GLU A 41 0.45 -19.94 7.76
CA GLU A 41 0.63 -21.29 7.26
C GLU A 41 1.83 -21.26 6.31
N ALA A 42 2.74 -22.24 6.43
CA ALA A 42 3.98 -22.26 5.67
C ALA A 42 3.68 -22.30 4.17
N VAL A 43 3.70 -21.11 3.54
CA VAL A 43 3.64 -20.96 2.09
C VAL A 43 4.81 -21.72 1.50
N ASP A 44 4.54 -22.55 0.49
CA ASP A 44 5.60 -23.24 -0.26
C ASP A 44 6.46 -22.19 -0.97
N ASP A 45 7.55 -21.88 -0.29
CA ASP A 45 8.44 -20.78 -0.61
C ASP A 45 9.39 -21.11 -1.75
N SER A 46 9.23 -22.28 -2.41
CA SER A 46 10.08 -22.78 -3.48
C SER A 46 9.68 -22.27 -4.88
N VAL A 47 8.40 -21.99 -5.10
CA VAL A 47 7.84 -21.72 -6.43
C VAL A 47 8.25 -20.35 -7.00
N CYS A 48 8.60 -19.40 -6.13
CA CYS A 48 8.95 -18.01 -6.45
C CYS A 48 10.37 -17.60 -6.01
N ARG A 49 11.32 -18.54 -5.98
CA ARG A 49 12.67 -18.28 -5.44
C ARG A 49 13.63 -17.57 -6.38
N ASP A 50 13.44 -17.69 -7.68
CA ASP A 50 14.33 -17.13 -8.69
C ASP A 50 13.90 -15.74 -9.19
N GLY A 51 12.74 -15.26 -8.74
CA GLY A 51 12.24 -13.95 -9.13
C GLY A 51 11.50 -13.93 -10.45
N GLU A 52 11.21 -15.10 -11.05
CA GLU A 52 10.52 -15.17 -12.34
C GLU A 52 9.02 -14.92 -12.21
N LEU A 53 8.56 -13.86 -12.87
CA LEU A 53 7.17 -13.41 -12.81
C LEU A 53 6.19 -14.47 -13.33
N ASP A 54 6.45 -15.07 -14.49
CA ASP A 54 5.51 -15.99 -15.15
C ASP A 54 5.23 -17.24 -14.32
N ARG A 55 6.27 -17.80 -13.67
CA ARG A 55 6.12 -18.95 -12.76
C ARG A 55 5.28 -18.58 -11.54
N CYS A 56 5.52 -17.42 -10.95
CA CYS A 56 4.75 -16.94 -9.82
C CYS A 56 3.30 -16.58 -10.18
N LEU A 57 3.06 -16.06 -11.39
CA LEU A 57 1.70 -15.81 -11.88
C LEU A 57 0.92 -17.11 -12.01
N LYS A 58 1.54 -18.16 -12.55
CA LYS A 58 0.93 -19.49 -12.62
C LYS A 58 0.60 -20.03 -11.22
N ALA A 59 1.56 -19.97 -10.30
CA ALA A 59 1.37 -20.41 -8.92
C ALA A 59 0.26 -19.63 -8.20
N ARG A 60 0.21 -18.31 -8.41
CA ARG A 60 -0.87 -17.44 -7.92
C ARG A 60 -2.21 -17.92 -8.45
N ASP A 61 -2.32 -18.13 -9.76
CA ASP A 61 -3.60 -18.50 -10.38
C ASP A 61 -4.05 -19.89 -9.91
N ASP A 62 -3.13 -20.83 -9.69
CA ASP A 62 -3.40 -22.14 -9.12
C ASP A 62 -3.94 -22.01 -7.68
N SER A 63 -3.26 -21.22 -6.84
CA SER A 63 -3.71 -20.94 -5.47
C SER A 63 -5.06 -20.19 -5.42
N LEU A 64 -5.33 -19.26 -6.34
CA LEU A 64 -6.64 -18.60 -6.46
C LEU A 64 -7.75 -19.61 -6.76
N ARG A 65 -7.51 -20.57 -7.68
CA ARG A 65 -8.49 -21.63 -8.01
C ARG A 65 -8.73 -22.57 -6.83
N ASN A 66 -7.69 -22.83 -6.04
CA ASN A 66 -7.75 -23.67 -4.84
C ASN A 66 -8.27 -22.92 -3.59
N LYS A 67 -8.57 -21.61 -3.71
CA LYS A 67 -8.99 -20.72 -2.61
C LYS A 67 -7.91 -20.52 -1.54
N GLU A 68 -6.65 -20.73 -1.88
CA GLU A 68 -5.45 -20.47 -1.08
C GLU A 68 -5.06 -18.98 -1.22
N TYR A 69 -5.95 -18.09 -0.79
CA TYR A 69 -5.86 -16.67 -1.13
C TYR A 69 -4.65 -15.94 -0.52
N GLU A 70 -4.28 -16.26 0.72
CA GLU A 70 -3.07 -15.70 1.36
C GLU A 70 -1.82 -16.11 0.57
N GLN A 71 -1.75 -17.38 0.16
CA GLN A 71 -0.65 -17.89 -0.65
C GLN A 71 -0.60 -17.21 -2.02
N ALA A 72 -1.74 -17.08 -2.71
CA ALA A 72 -1.81 -16.37 -3.98
C ALA A 72 -1.27 -14.94 -3.89
N PHE A 73 -1.66 -14.20 -2.85
CA PHE A 73 -1.18 -12.83 -2.63
C PHE A 73 0.30 -12.80 -2.24
N SER A 74 0.75 -13.79 -1.45
CA SER A 74 2.14 -13.89 -0.96
C SER A 74 3.17 -13.95 -2.11
N TYR A 75 2.85 -14.65 -3.21
CA TYR A 75 3.73 -14.74 -4.37
C TYR A 75 4.00 -13.37 -5.01
N MET A 76 2.96 -12.54 -5.14
CA MET A 76 3.08 -11.21 -5.75
C MET A 76 3.81 -10.23 -4.84
N ARG A 77 3.52 -10.21 -3.54
CA ARG A 77 4.26 -9.32 -2.61
C ARG A 77 5.74 -9.67 -2.56
N ARG A 78 6.10 -10.95 -2.56
CA ARG A 78 7.50 -11.39 -2.51
C ARG A 78 8.27 -10.92 -3.73
N LEU A 79 7.71 -11.07 -4.94
CA LEU A 79 8.32 -10.57 -6.16
C LEU A 79 8.44 -9.04 -6.15
N CYS A 80 7.41 -8.34 -5.70
CA CYS A 80 7.44 -6.89 -5.58
C CYS A 80 8.54 -6.40 -4.61
N GLU A 81 8.63 -6.97 -3.41
CA GLU A 81 9.52 -6.49 -2.36
C GLU A 81 10.95 -6.98 -2.50
N ASN A 82 11.14 -8.29 -2.75
CA ASN A 82 12.47 -8.90 -2.69
C ASN A 82 13.20 -8.76 -4.02
N PHE A 83 12.46 -8.85 -5.12
CA PHE A 83 13.03 -8.79 -6.48
C PHE A 83 12.84 -7.43 -7.15
N LYS A 84 12.14 -6.50 -6.49
CA LYS A 84 11.82 -5.17 -7.05
C LYS A 84 11.16 -5.29 -8.42
N ASN A 85 10.31 -6.32 -8.60
CA ASN A 85 9.59 -6.53 -9.85
C ASN A 85 8.36 -5.61 -9.88
N ALA A 86 8.43 -4.58 -10.72
CA ALA A 86 7.41 -3.53 -10.79
C ALA A 86 6.04 -4.06 -11.28
N ASP A 87 6.05 -5.08 -12.15
CA ASP A 87 4.83 -5.71 -12.64
C ASP A 87 4.19 -6.58 -11.55
N ALA A 88 4.98 -7.32 -10.77
CA ALA A 88 4.46 -8.04 -9.62
C ALA A 88 3.79 -7.11 -8.60
N CYS A 89 4.36 -5.93 -8.37
CA CYS A 89 3.73 -4.90 -7.55
C CYS A 89 2.35 -4.51 -8.07
N LEU A 90 2.20 -4.28 -9.38
CA LEU A 90 0.89 -4.04 -10.00
C LEU A 90 -0.06 -5.25 -9.84
N GLN A 91 0.46 -6.47 -9.98
CA GLN A 91 -0.31 -7.70 -9.90
C GLN A 91 -0.90 -7.95 -8.50
N THR A 92 -0.36 -7.34 -7.43
CA THR A 92 -1.01 -7.37 -6.10
C THR A 92 -2.44 -6.83 -6.15
N TYR A 93 -2.70 -5.76 -6.93
CA TYR A 93 -4.03 -5.19 -7.09
C TYR A 93 -4.98 -6.12 -7.86
N SER A 94 -4.50 -6.75 -8.94
CA SER A 94 -5.30 -7.76 -9.66
C SER A 94 -5.62 -8.96 -8.78
N THR A 95 -4.65 -9.42 -7.98
CA THR A 95 -4.81 -10.55 -7.06
C THR A 95 -5.81 -10.23 -5.97
N TYR A 96 -5.72 -9.03 -5.38
CA TYR A 96 -6.71 -8.54 -4.43
C TYR A 96 -8.12 -8.55 -5.02
N ASN A 97 -8.33 -8.00 -6.22
CA ASN A 97 -9.66 -7.99 -6.84
C ASN A 97 -10.19 -9.41 -7.11
N ALA A 98 -9.32 -10.32 -7.55
CA ALA A 98 -9.69 -11.72 -7.74
C ALA A 98 -10.11 -12.38 -6.42
N ILE A 99 -9.37 -12.14 -5.33
CA ILE A 99 -9.75 -12.61 -3.99
C ILE A 99 -11.13 -12.07 -3.61
N GLN A 100 -11.36 -10.76 -3.77
CA GLN A 100 -12.63 -10.12 -3.41
C GLN A 100 -13.82 -10.69 -4.20
N SER A 101 -13.64 -10.97 -5.49
CA SER A 101 -14.70 -11.57 -6.31
C SER A 101 -15.06 -13.01 -5.91
N ASN A 102 -14.12 -13.76 -5.31
CA ASN A 102 -14.33 -15.16 -4.94
C ASN A 102 -14.86 -15.33 -3.50
N THR A 103 -14.75 -14.30 -2.65
CA THR A 103 -15.10 -14.37 -1.21
C THR A 103 -16.43 -13.71 -0.85
N GLU A 104 -17.23 -13.23 -1.82
CA GLU A 104 -18.46 -12.47 -1.58
C GLU A 104 -19.45 -13.11 -0.59
N LYS A 105 -19.43 -14.45 -0.47
CA LYS A 105 -20.29 -15.24 0.43
C LYS A 105 -19.63 -15.74 1.72
N ASN A 106 -18.30 -15.74 1.83
CA ASN A 106 -17.59 -16.28 2.99
C ASN A 106 -16.42 -15.37 3.39
N ARG A 107 -16.79 -14.33 4.15
CA ARG A 107 -16.06 -13.06 4.30
C ARG A 107 -14.94 -13.08 5.34
N SER A 108 -14.70 -14.21 6.02
CA SER A 108 -13.68 -14.35 7.07
C SER A 108 -12.35 -14.96 6.61
N LEU A 109 -12.23 -15.36 5.35
CA LEU A 109 -11.16 -16.24 4.90
C LEU A 109 -9.85 -15.55 4.48
N VAL A 110 -9.79 -14.21 4.38
CA VAL A 110 -8.56 -13.52 3.90
C VAL A 110 -8.41 -12.13 4.51
N ARG A 111 -7.19 -11.79 4.95
CA ARG A 111 -6.82 -10.50 5.58
C ARG A 111 -6.07 -9.53 4.65
N VAL A 112 -6.10 -9.73 3.33
CA VAL A 112 -5.45 -8.78 2.41
C VAL A 112 -6.26 -7.49 2.32
N THR A 113 -5.61 -6.38 2.58
CA THR A 113 -6.24 -5.06 2.74
C THR A 113 -5.98 -4.16 1.53
N LEU A 114 -6.88 -3.22 1.25
CA LEU A 114 -6.62 -2.24 0.18
C LEU A 114 -5.46 -1.29 0.54
N TYR A 115 -5.18 -1.07 1.83
CA TYR A 115 -3.98 -0.33 2.27
C TYR A 115 -2.68 -1.09 1.96
N GLU A 116 -2.66 -2.40 2.18
CA GLU A 116 -1.55 -3.26 1.83
C GLU A 116 -1.32 -3.26 0.31
N VAL A 117 -2.40 -3.32 -0.47
CA VAL A 117 -2.32 -3.20 -1.93
C VAL A 117 -1.81 -1.83 -2.37
N LEU A 118 -2.27 -0.74 -1.74
CA LEU A 118 -1.77 0.61 -2.00
C LEU A 118 -0.26 0.72 -1.73
N TYR A 119 0.23 0.09 -0.67
CA TYR A 119 1.67 0.04 -0.38
C TYR A 119 2.47 -0.61 -1.52
N TYR A 120 2.02 -1.75 -2.05
CA TYR A 120 2.69 -2.37 -3.19
C TYR A 120 2.54 -1.57 -4.49
N LEU A 121 1.37 -0.95 -4.74
CA LEU A 121 1.18 -0.06 -5.87
C LEU A 121 2.13 1.15 -5.81
N ASP A 122 2.38 1.71 -4.62
CA ASP A 122 3.35 2.78 -4.42
C ASP A 122 4.78 2.32 -4.73
N ILE A 123 5.16 1.10 -4.33
CA ILE A 123 6.45 0.50 -4.72
C ILE A 123 6.54 0.34 -6.25
N GLY A 124 5.52 -0.25 -6.89
CA GLY A 124 5.48 -0.41 -8.35
C GLY A 124 5.58 0.92 -9.08
N CYS A 125 4.86 1.93 -8.59
CA CYS A 125 4.94 3.29 -9.09
C CYS A 125 6.35 3.89 -8.94
N LYS A 126 7.01 3.64 -7.80
CA LYS A 126 8.41 4.02 -7.55
C LYS A 126 9.41 3.33 -8.47
N LEU A 127 9.10 2.14 -8.93
CA LEU A 127 9.86 1.37 -9.92
C LEU A 127 9.46 1.70 -11.37
N ASN A 128 8.75 2.80 -11.60
CA ASN A 128 8.30 3.28 -12.92
C ASN A 128 7.28 2.38 -13.63
N ASN A 129 6.57 1.51 -12.90
CA ASN A 129 5.35 0.92 -13.42
C ASN A 129 4.22 1.98 -13.35
N TYR A 130 4.01 2.67 -14.46
CA TYR A 130 3.06 3.77 -14.54
C TYR A 130 1.61 3.31 -14.42
N ASP A 131 1.30 2.05 -14.75
CA ASP A 131 0.00 1.47 -14.46
C ASP A 131 -0.26 1.37 -12.96
N ALA A 132 0.74 1.00 -12.16
CA ALA A 132 0.62 0.99 -10.70
C ALA A 132 0.38 2.40 -10.15
N CYS A 133 1.08 3.42 -10.68
CA CYS A 133 0.80 4.82 -10.35
C CYS A 133 -0.66 5.20 -10.68
N MET A 134 -1.14 4.87 -11.88
CA MET A 134 -2.51 5.19 -12.30
C MET A 134 -3.54 4.50 -11.39
N ARG A 135 -3.30 3.25 -10.99
CA ARG A 135 -4.19 2.54 -10.05
C ARG A 135 -4.22 3.18 -8.67
N ALA A 136 -3.05 3.51 -8.11
CA ALA A 136 -2.98 4.19 -6.81
C ALA A 136 -3.68 5.56 -6.86
N GLY A 137 -3.42 6.35 -7.91
CA GLY A 137 -4.07 7.64 -8.13
C GLY A 137 -5.59 7.51 -8.18
N LYS A 138 -6.10 6.51 -8.92
CA LYS A 138 -7.53 6.25 -9.04
C LYS A 138 -8.19 5.86 -7.73
N ILE A 139 -7.51 5.08 -6.89
CA ILE A 139 -8.00 4.70 -5.56
C ILE A 139 -8.23 5.94 -4.70
N TYR A 140 -7.29 6.89 -4.68
CA TYR A 140 -7.46 8.14 -3.94
C TYR A 140 -8.45 9.12 -4.60
N GLU A 141 -8.55 9.13 -5.94
CA GLU A 141 -9.52 9.96 -6.67
C GLU A 141 -10.98 9.56 -6.39
N HIS A 142 -11.24 8.29 -6.09
CA HIS A 142 -12.60 7.82 -5.84
C HIS A 142 -12.88 7.58 -4.36
N GLY A 143 -11.84 7.30 -3.58
CA GLY A 143 -11.97 6.72 -2.25
C GLY A 143 -12.73 5.39 -2.27
N VAL A 144 -13.02 4.87 -1.08
CA VAL A 144 -13.92 3.75 -0.85
C VAL A 144 -15.15 4.30 -0.13
N LYS A 145 -16.32 4.22 -0.78
CA LYS A 145 -17.57 4.70 -0.17
C LYS A 145 -17.95 3.82 1.04
N PRO A 146 -18.44 4.42 2.14
CA PRO A 146 -18.99 3.67 3.26
C PRO A 146 -20.08 2.69 2.81
N GLY A 147 -20.11 1.48 3.37
CA GLY A 147 -21.11 0.45 3.06
C GLY A 147 -20.84 -0.40 1.81
N THR A 148 -19.77 -0.11 1.05
CA THR A 148 -19.29 -1.03 0.00
C THR A 148 -18.68 -2.29 0.61
N SER A 149 -18.61 -3.38 -0.16
CA SER A 149 -17.94 -4.62 0.29
C SER A 149 -16.49 -4.36 0.70
N GLN A 150 -15.80 -3.42 0.04
CA GLN A 150 -14.46 -2.97 0.41
C GLN A 150 -14.42 -2.23 1.76
N ALA A 151 -15.41 -1.40 2.08
CA ALA A 151 -15.50 -0.71 3.37
C ALA A 151 -15.75 -1.69 4.55
N LEU A 152 -16.39 -2.83 4.29
CA LEU A 152 -16.65 -3.87 5.31
C LEU A 152 -15.38 -4.58 5.80
N TYR A 153 -14.25 -4.47 5.09
CA TYR A 153 -12.95 -4.99 5.54
C TYR A 153 -12.22 -4.02 6.50
N GLY A 154 -12.88 -2.95 6.96
CA GLY A 154 -12.32 -2.01 7.96
C GLY A 154 -11.44 -0.91 7.37
N TYR A 155 -11.48 -0.71 6.05
CA TYR A 155 -10.59 0.21 5.36
C TYR A 155 -11.37 1.24 4.56
N ASN A 156 -11.58 2.41 5.17
CA ASN A 156 -12.03 3.61 4.46
C ASN A 156 -10.79 4.33 3.92
N ILE A 157 -10.59 4.26 2.61
CA ILE A 157 -9.71 5.23 1.93
C ILE A 157 -10.61 6.40 1.58
N ALA A 158 -10.39 7.53 2.23
CA ALA A 158 -11.12 8.74 1.88
C ALA A 158 -10.70 9.21 0.48
N TYR A 159 -11.61 9.92 -0.18
CA TYR A 159 -11.23 10.75 -1.31
C TYR A 159 -10.08 11.69 -0.90
N ASP A 160 -8.98 11.66 -1.65
CA ASP A 160 -7.83 12.54 -1.45
C ASP A 160 -7.29 13.01 -2.79
N ALA A 161 -7.70 14.21 -3.20
CA ALA A 161 -7.28 14.83 -4.44
C ALA A 161 -5.77 15.12 -4.49
N GLN A 162 -5.14 15.42 -3.34
CA GLN A 162 -3.71 15.74 -3.31
C GLN A 162 -2.89 14.49 -3.56
N GLU A 163 -3.26 13.41 -2.89
CA GLU A 163 -2.60 12.11 -3.03
C GLU A 163 -2.82 11.52 -4.43
N ALA A 164 -4.04 11.61 -4.97
CA ALA A 164 -4.31 11.23 -6.36
C ALA A 164 -3.44 12.01 -7.36
N LYS A 165 -3.36 13.34 -7.21
CA LYS A 165 -2.50 14.19 -8.05
C LYS A 165 -1.02 13.84 -7.92
N ARG A 166 -0.53 13.41 -6.75
CA ARG A 166 0.87 12.99 -6.58
C ARG A 166 1.22 11.85 -7.54
N TYR A 167 0.38 10.82 -7.60
CA TYR A 167 0.59 9.68 -8.49
C TYR A 167 0.45 10.07 -9.96
N TYR A 168 -0.60 10.81 -10.32
CA TYR A 168 -0.80 11.26 -11.70
C TYR A 168 0.30 12.18 -12.19
N LYS A 169 0.86 13.05 -11.32
CA LYS A 169 2.00 13.92 -11.67
C LYS A 169 3.21 13.13 -12.11
N ARG A 170 3.46 11.95 -11.51
CA ARG A 170 4.57 11.10 -11.91
C ARG A 170 4.36 10.50 -13.30
N VAL A 171 3.14 10.08 -13.62
CA VAL A 171 2.81 9.52 -14.94
C VAL A 171 2.79 10.60 -16.02
N CYS A 172 2.24 11.78 -15.71
CA CYS A 172 2.18 12.94 -16.60
C CYS A 172 3.57 13.37 -17.11
N HIS A 173 4.58 13.36 -16.24
CA HIS A 173 5.97 13.71 -16.60
C HIS A 173 6.81 12.50 -17.05
N SER A 174 6.19 11.41 -17.48
CA SER A 174 6.87 10.19 -17.89
C SER A 174 6.77 9.93 -19.39
N ILE A 175 7.47 8.90 -19.86
CA ILE A 175 7.37 8.38 -21.23
C ILE A 175 6.17 7.44 -21.44
N SER A 176 5.29 7.30 -20.46
CA SER A 176 4.12 6.43 -20.55
C SER A 176 3.14 6.88 -21.62
N HIS A 177 2.51 5.94 -22.32
CA HIS A 177 1.35 6.22 -23.18
C HIS A 177 0.15 6.80 -22.39
N LYS A 178 0.18 6.72 -21.05
CA LYS A 178 -0.83 7.30 -20.15
C LYS A 178 -0.50 8.71 -19.67
N ALA A 179 0.60 9.29 -20.13
CA ALA A 179 1.03 10.61 -19.67
C ALA A 179 -0.07 11.67 -19.91
N GLU A 180 -0.66 11.70 -21.10
CA GLU A 180 -1.72 12.65 -21.46
C GLU A 180 -2.95 12.50 -20.55
N GLU A 181 -3.44 11.27 -20.36
CA GLU A 181 -4.55 10.96 -19.44
C GLU A 181 -4.26 11.44 -18.02
N ALA A 182 -3.04 11.17 -17.53
CA ALA A 182 -2.63 11.57 -16.19
C ALA A 182 -2.53 13.10 -16.05
N CYS A 183 -2.02 13.82 -17.05
CA CYS A 183 -1.97 15.28 -17.02
C CYS A 183 -3.38 15.87 -16.95
N LYS A 184 -4.32 15.36 -17.76
CA LYS A 184 -5.72 15.78 -17.73
C LYS A 184 -6.36 15.54 -16.36
N LYS A 185 -6.09 14.38 -15.74
CA LYS A 185 -6.58 14.07 -14.38
C LYS A 185 -6.10 15.07 -13.33
N ILE A 186 -4.89 15.61 -13.47
CA ILE A 186 -4.36 16.65 -12.56
C ILE A 186 -5.16 17.95 -12.70
N GLU A 187 -5.52 18.34 -13.92
CA GLU A 187 -6.33 19.53 -14.20
C GLU A 187 -7.74 19.38 -13.62
N GLU A 188 -8.41 18.25 -13.90
CA GLU A 188 -9.74 17.93 -13.38
C GLU A 188 -9.77 18.05 -11.84
N LEU A 189 -8.83 17.39 -11.15
CA LEU A 189 -8.70 17.41 -9.69
C LEU A 189 -8.29 18.77 -9.11
N SER A 190 -7.81 19.70 -9.94
CA SER A 190 -7.49 21.06 -9.50
C SER A 190 -8.70 21.99 -9.65
N GLN A 191 -9.53 21.77 -10.67
CA GLN A 191 -10.78 22.52 -10.88
C GLN A 191 -11.85 22.14 -9.84
N THR A 192 -12.02 20.85 -9.50
CA THR A 192 -13.00 20.41 -8.48
C THR A 192 -12.77 21.06 -7.11
N ARG A 193 -11.52 21.44 -6.79
CA ARG A 193 -11.21 22.13 -5.54
C ARG A 193 -11.73 23.57 -5.52
N HIS A 194 -11.72 24.26 -6.66
CA HIS A 194 -12.19 25.64 -6.77
C HIS A 194 -13.71 25.74 -6.64
N SER A 195 -14.46 24.78 -7.21
CA SER A 195 -15.92 24.76 -7.17
C SER A 195 -16.53 24.39 -5.81
N LEU A 196 -15.73 23.88 -4.86
CA LEU A 196 -16.17 23.53 -3.50
C LEU A 196 -15.88 24.63 -2.46
N THR A 197 -15.21 25.70 -2.89
CA THR A 197 -14.80 26.84 -2.05
C THR A 197 -15.50 28.16 -2.41
N GLU A 198 -16.38 28.13 -3.41
CA GLU A 198 -17.37 29.19 -3.71
C GLU A 198 -18.75 28.78 -3.17
#